data_AF-A0A8B9VIQ7-F1
#
_entry.id   AF-A0A8B9VIQ7-F1
#
_cell.length_a   1.000
_cell.length_b   1.000
_cell.length_c   1.000
_cell.angle_alpha   90.00
_cell.angle_beta   90.00
_cell.angle_gamma   90.00
#
_symmetry.space_group_name_H-M   'P 1'
#
loop_
_entity.id
_entity.type
_entity.pdbx_description
1 polymer ?
#
loop_
_entity_poly.entity_id
_entity_poly.type
_entity_poly.pdbx_seq_one_letter_code
_entity_poly.pdbx_strand_id
1 'polypeptide(L)'
;MRGGYLEDRFIQGSATRNPYVFYHWRHIDIFVYFSHHTVTIPPVCWTNAAHRNGVPVLGTFITEWTGGEKVCEAFLAAGAEAYGAVSDQLARIAQHYRFDGWLINIENTLSAVAVENLSPFLRRLTAQVHSAVPGGLVIWYDSVLENGALRWQNELNEQNRVFFDACDGLFVNYNWKEEHLERTRRLAGQRHADVYVGVDVFARGDVVGGGFDSHKSLSLIRKHSLSAAIFAPGWVYEHLGAENFLQNENKFWGLLADYLPTHRICTLPLATSFSLGMGTSRFLTGKEEEPGPWYNLSAQEIQPLYTESEGQLLTSCCLQDAWCGGSSLRVQGTIPAGEERVAIRLFSFQMQAPPKLFLNLLYKMEGPHRDEFTVALELTTWDSDTCHEGHITPLPEPHGRHHPRLLPAPPPGLSALLAACSRGSEGWTSRCYELELQGCMLRDLSLLVSRQQSSPQETRFTCLLGEVRVLDAASVAASPPQVQSLTASQLWWQEGPDAQQLSLSLTLRWDFPPGRANHFRVLSLGTRCRRDEPQQPQLLGLAHACLFRVVGLAVPRPAAGQSCQLELLVEPVQPNELPVDPDRWGRLVLVYSEPAGDSS
;
A
#
# COMPACT_ATOMS: atom_id res chain seq x y z
N MET A 1 -2.85 -1.71 -20.26
CA MET A 1 -2.42 -2.82 -19.38
C MET A 1 -3.04 -4.10 -19.89
N ARG A 2 -2.38 -5.24 -19.73
CA ARG A 2 -2.86 -6.58 -20.16
C ARG A 2 -4.11 -7.10 -19.39
N GLY A 3 -5.10 -6.24 -19.12
CA GLY A 3 -6.32 -6.60 -18.40
C GLY A 3 -6.15 -6.78 -16.89
N GLY A 4 -5.15 -6.15 -16.27
CA GLY A 4 -4.84 -6.27 -14.85
C GLY A 4 -3.76 -7.31 -14.55
N TYR A 5 -3.16 -7.22 -13.37
CA TYR A 5 -2.05 -8.10 -12.95
C TYR A 5 -2.60 -9.36 -12.28
N LEU A 6 -3.04 -10.31 -13.10
CA LEU A 6 -3.90 -11.47 -12.79
C LEU A 6 -3.65 -12.23 -11.49
N GLU A 7 -2.46 -12.17 -10.91
CA GLU A 7 -2.14 -12.79 -9.62
C GLU A 7 -2.82 -12.07 -8.43
N ASP A 8 -3.23 -10.82 -8.62
CA ASP A 8 -4.02 -10.04 -7.67
C ASP A 8 -5.43 -10.62 -7.38
N ARG A 9 -5.90 -11.58 -8.19
CA ARG A 9 -7.14 -12.34 -7.93
C ARG A 9 -7.07 -13.25 -6.70
N PHE A 10 -5.88 -13.59 -6.22
CA PHE A 10 -5.69 -14.48 -5.08
C PHE A 10 -5.49 -13.67 -3.80
N ILE A 11 -6.53 -13.56 -2.96
CA ILE A 11 -6.51 -12.80 -1.69
C ILE A 11 -5.42 -13.31 -0.72
N GLN A 12 -5.13 -14.61 -0.75
CA GLN A 12 -4.09 -15.26 0.06
C GLN A 12 -2.72 -15.31 -0.63
N GLY A 13 -2.57 -14.68 -1.79
CA GLY A 13 -1.34 -14.66 -2.57
C GLY A 13 -1.16 -15.88 -3.47
N SER A 14 -0.01 -15.92 -4.14
CA SER A 14 0.42 -17.00 -5.04
C SER A 14 1.93 -17.20 -4.98
N ALA A 15 2.42 -18.26 -5.64
CA ALA A 15 3.85 -18.58 -5.74
C ALA A 15 4.50 -18.02 -7.02
N THR A 16 3.98 -16.90 -7.54
CA THR A 16 4.51 -16.31 -8.78
C THR A 16 5.88 -15.70 -8.55
N ARG A 17 6.84 -16.04 -9.43
CA ARG A 17 8.26 -15.66 -9.26
C ARG A 17 8.56 -14.19 -9.54
N ASN A 18 8.02 -13.66 -10.64
CA ASN A 18 8.24 -12.28 -11.05
C ASN A 18 6.88 -11.58 -11.21
N PRO A 19 6.14 -11.33 -10.11
CA PRO A 19 4.88 -10.61 -10.18
C PRO A 19 5.15 -9.13 -10.52
N TYR A 20 4.13 -8.44 -11.06
CA TYR A 20 4.17 -6.99 -11.05
C TYR A 20 3.87 -6.49 -9.64
N VAL A 21 4.71 -5.59 -9.13
CA VAL A 21 4.52 -4.90 -7.86
C VAL A 21 4.76 -3.42 -8.06
N PHE A 22 3.83 -2.59 -7.58
CA PHE A 22 4.04 -1.16 -7.50
C PHE A 22 4.46 -0.79 -6.08
N TYR A 23 5.50 0.03 -5.94
CA TYR A 23 6.06 0.41 -4.64
C TYR A 23 6.54 1.87 -4.55
N HIS A 24 6.40 2.65 -5.63
CA HIS A 24 6.71 4.08 -5.66
C HIS A 24 5.53 4.96 -5.22
N TRP A 25 4.79 4.51 -4.20
CA TRP A 25 3.61 5.21 -3.67
C TRP A 25 3.91 6.63 -3.20
N ARG A 26 5.16 6.94 -2.87
CA ARG A 26 5.60 8.28 -2.47
C ARG A 26 5.55 9.31 -3.61
N HIS A 27 5.37 8.89 -4.85
CA HIS A 27 5.35 9.77 -6.03
C HIS A 27 3.94 9.97 -6.63
N ILE A 28 2.91 9.37 -6.05
CA ILE A 28 1.54 9.49 -6.55
C ILE A 28 0.57 9.90 -5.44
N ASP A 29 -0.46 10.66 -5.82
CA ASP A 29 -1.53 11.10 -4.92
C ASP A 29 -2.79 10.24 -5.04
N ILE A 30 -3.02 9.61 -6.20
CA ILE A 30 -4.21 8.79 -6.49
C ILE A 30 -3.76 7.60 -7.34
N PHE A 31 -4.25 6.40 -7.02
CA PHE A 31 -4.06 5.21 -7.84
C PHE A 31 -5.38 4.79 -8.48
N VAL A 32 -5.40 4.62 -9.81
CA VAL A 32 -6.59 4.13 -10.52
C VAL A 32 -6.35 2.68 -10.95
N TYR A 33 -7.16 1.76 -10.42
CA TYR A 33 -7.14 0.37 -10.89
C TYR A 33 -7.97 0.26 -12.17
N PHE A 34 -7.26 0.21 -13.30
CA PHE A 34 -7.86 0.28 -14.63
C PHE A 34 -8.01 -1.09 -15.29
N SER A 35 -9.19 -1.35 -15.84
CA SER A 35 -9.46 -2.49 -16.73
C SER A 35 -10.54 -2.11 -17.76
N HIS A 36 -10.81 -3.00 -18.71
CA HIS A 36 -11.84 -2.82 -19.76
C HIS A 36 -13.21 -3.41 -19.37
N HIS A 37 -13.42 -3.74 -18.08
CA HIS A 37 -14.72 -4.16 -17.57
C HIS A 37 -15.57 -2.95 -17.19
N THR A 38 -16.86 -2.97 -17.57
CA THR A 38 -17.77 -1.84 -17.34
C THR A 38 -17.76 -1.31 -15.91
N VAL A 39 -17.67 -2.23 -14.94
CA VAL A 39 -17.40 -1.90 -13.55
C VAL A 39 -16.16 -2.68 -13.13
N THR A 40 -15.07 -1.97 -12.87
CA THR A 40 -13.83 -2.54 -12.36
C THR A 40 -13.69 -2.20 -10.88
N ILE A 41 -13.77 -3.22 -10.03
CA ILE A 41 -13.54 -3.11 -8.58
C ILE A 41 -12.05 -3.38 -8.34
N PRO A 42 -11.31 -2.47 -7.69
CA PRO A 42 -9.92 -2.71 -7.30
C PRO A 42 -9.82 -3.97 -6.43
N PRO A 43 -8.92 -4.93 -6.74
CA PRO A 43 -8.69 -6.07 -5.88
C PRO A 43 -8.20 -5.63 -4.49
N VAL A 44 -8.64 -6.32 -3.45
CA VAL A 44 -8.34 -5.97 -2.05
C VAL A 44 -6.83 -5.81 -1.77
N CYS A 45 -5.98 -6.54 -2.49
CA CYS A 45 -4.53 -6.45 -2.32
C CYS A 45 -3.95 -5.11 -2.79
N TRP A 46 -4.51 -4.51 -3.85
CA TRP A 46 -4.17 -3.17 -4.32
C TRP A 46 -4.69 -2.10 -3.36
N THR A 47 -5.95 -2.22 -2.92
CA THR A 47 -6.54 -1.31 -1.93
C THR A 47 -5.73 -1.33 -0.64
N ASN A 48 -5.39 -2.51 -0.11
CA ASN A 48 -4.57 -2.66 1.09
C ASN A 48 -3.19 -2.00 0.95
N ALA A 49 -2.48 -2.24 -0.15
CA ALA A 49 -1.16 -1.68 -0.38
C ALA A 49 -1.18 -0.15 -0.49
N ALA A 50 -2.12 0.39 -1.26
CA ALA A 50 -2.27 1.83 -1.44
C ALA A 50 -2.70 2.53 -0.13
N HIS A 51 -3.73 2.02 0.56
CA HIS A 51 -4.22 2.58 1.83
C HIS A 51 -3.16 2.56 2.92
N ARG A 52 -2.38 1.48 3.02
CA ARG A 52 -1.24 1.42 3.95
C ARG A 52 -0.21 2.50 3.64
N ASN A 53 -0.09 2.88 2.37
CA ASN A 53 0.74 3.98 1.90
C ASN A 53 0.02 5.35 1.90
N GLY A 54 -1.23 5.42 2.38
CA GLY A 54 -2.02 6.65 2.44
C GLY A 54 -2.53 7.15 1.09
N VAL A 55 -2.52 6.32 0.05
CA VAL A 55 -2.94 6.68 -1.31
C VAL A 55 -4.37 6.18 -1.56
N PRO A 56 -5.33 7.04 -1.96
CA PRO A 56 -6.65 6.62 -2.38
C PRO A 56 -6.63 5.81 -3.68
N VAL A 57 -7.49 4.79 -3.75
CA VAL A 57 -7.64 3.88 -4.89
C VAL A 57 -9.00 4.02 -5.52
N LEU A 58 -9.03 4.34 -6.81
CA LEU A 58 -10.25 4.44 -7.58
C LEU A 58 -10.48 3.15 -8.39
N GLY A 59 -11.73 2.71 -8.44
CA GLY A 59 -12.20 1.79 -9.46
C GLY A 59 -12.38 2.52 -10.81
N THR A 60 -12.74 1.76 -11.84
CA THR A 60 -13.04 2.30 -13.16
C THR A 60 -14.46 1.92 -13.57
N PHE A 61 -15.27 2.91 -13.92
CA PHE A 61 -16.51 2.72 -14.67
C PHE A 61 -16.25 3.12 -16.12
N ILE A 62 -16.30 2.15 -17.04
CA ILE A 62 -15.99 2.39 -18.45
C ILE A 62 -17.07 1.85 -19.38
N THR A 63 -17.39 2.59 -20.43
CA THR A 63 -18.25 2.08 -21.51
C THR A 63 -17.53 2.28 -22.83
N GLU A 64 -17.48 1.24 -23.66
CA GLU A 64 -16.69 1.26 -24.90
C GLU A 64 -17.51 0.66 -26.04
N TRP A 65 -17.33 1.22 -27.25
CA TRP A 65 -17.88 0.68 -28.49
C TRP A 65 -19.42 0.58 -28.47
N THR A 66 -19.97 -0.20 -29.42
CA THR A 66 -21.43 -0.39 -29.58
C THR A 66 -22.11 -1.05 -28.37
N GLY A 67 -21.36 -1.80 -27.56
CA GLY A 67 -21.84 -2.34 -26.29
C GLY A 67 -22.04 -1.23 -25.25
N GLY A 68 -21.05 -0.33 -25.13
CA GLY A 68 -21.09 0.83 -24.25
C GLY A 68 -22.22 1.81 -24.57
N GLU A 69 -22.48 2.03 -25.87
CA GLU A 69 -23.62 2.87 -26.31
C GLU A 69 -24.94 2.34 -25.74
N LYS A 70 -25.21 1.03 -25.89
CA LYS A 70 -26.44 0.42 -25.36
C LYS A 70 -26.55 0.54 -23.84
N VAL A 71 -25.44 0.39 -23.12
CA VAL A 71 -25.41 0.56 -21.66
C VAL A 71 -25.75 2.00 -21.30
N CYS A 72 -25.07 2.97 -21.91
CA CYS A 72 -25.29 4.40 -21.67
C CYS A 72 -26.74 4.80 -21.96
N GLU A 73 -27.30 4.41 -23.11
CA GLU A 73 -28.70 4.69 -23.42
C GLU A 73 -29.65 4.07 -22.39
N ALA A 74 -29.37 2.85 -21.92
CA ALA A 74 -30.22 2.16 -20.96
C ALA A 74 -30.30 2.84 -19.58
N PHE A 75 -29.25 3.55 -19.14
CA PHE A 75 -29.26 4.20 -17.82
C PHE A 75 -29.35 5.73 -17.88
N LEU A 76 -28.71 6.38 -18.87
CA LEU A 76 -28.76 7.83 -19.03
C LEU A 76 -30.04 8.28 -19.72
N ALA A 77 -30.45 7.65 -20.83
CA ALA A 77 -31.65 8.07 -21.56
C ALA A 77 -32.97 7.58 -20.93
N ALA A 78 -32.91 6.56 -20.07
CA ALA A 78 -34.07 6.06 -19.33
C ALA A 78 -34.56 7.00 -18.20
N GLY A 79 -33.82 8.08 -17.92
CA GLY A 79 -34.23 9.15 -17.00
C GLY A 79 -33.65 9.05 -15.58
N ALA A 80 -34.10 9.94 -14.70
CA ALA A 80 -33.48 10.20 -13.41
C ALA A 80 -33.46 9.03 -12.42
N GLU A 81 -34.46 8.15 -12.49
CA GLU A 81 -34.50 6.96 -11.67
C GLU A 81 -33.40 5.97 -12.07
N ALA A 82 -33.20 5.76 -13.38
CA ALA A 82 -32.25 4.79 -13.89
C ALA A 82 -30.80 5.20 -13.63
N TYR A 83 -30.39 6.42 -13.99
CA TYR A 83 -29.04 6.90 -13.65
C TYR A 83 -28.86 7.06 -12.14
N GLY A 84 -29.95 7.36 -11.42
CA GLY A 84 -29.97 7.37 -9.95
C GLY A 84 -29.59 6.02 -9.36
N ALA A 85 -30.23 4.94 -9.82
CA ALA A 85 -29.95 3.58 -9.36
C ALA A 85 -28.50 3.16 -9.64
N VAL A 86 -27.94 3.53 -10.81
CA VAL A 86 -26.53 3.27 -11.14
C VAL A 86 -25.61 4.04 -10.18
N SER A 87 -25.86 5.34 -9.98
CA SER A 87 -25.03 6.16 -9.09
C SER A 87 -25.03 5.65 -7.64
N ASP A 88 -26.19 5.26 -7.12
CA ASP A 88 -26.34 4.73 -5.77
C ASP A 88 -25.62 3.37 -5.66
N GLN A 89 -25.69 2.53 -6.70
CA GLN A 89 -25.02 1.23 -6.70
C GLN A 89 -23.50 1.35 -6.76
N LEU A 90 -22.95 2.27 -7.57
CA LEU A 90 -21.51 2.53 -7.62
C LEU A 90 -20.97 3.03 -6.28
N ALA A 91 -21.70 3.92 -5.59
CA ALA A 91 -21.33 4.37 -4.25
C ALA A 91 -21.41 3.22 -3.21
N ARG A 92 -22.46 2.38 -3.27
CA ARG A 92 -22.56 1.18 -2.41
C ARG A 92 -21.43 0.19 -2.63
N ILE A 93 -21.01 -0.02 -3.88
CA ILE A 93 -19.88 -0.91 -4.21
C ILE A 93 -18.58 -0.36 -3.62
N ALA A 94 -18.30 0.95 -3.79
CA ALA A 94 -17.14 1.61 -3.21
C ALA A 94 -17.11 1.50 -1.69
N GLN A 95 -18.25 1.74 -1.02
CA GLN A 95 -18.37 1.58 0.43
C GLN A 95 -18.20 0.13 0.90
N HIS A 96 -18.80 -0.83 0.20
CA HIS A 96 -18.76 -2.25 0.58
C HIS A 96 -17.34 -2.82 0.50
N TYR A 97 -16.66 -2.58 -0.63
CA TYR A 97 -15.29 -3.06 -0.86
C TYR A 97 -14.21 -2.10 -0.33
N ARG A 98 -14.62 -0.93 0.18
CA ARG A 98 -13.77 0.08 0.84
C ARG A 98 -12.65 0.61 -0.04
N PHE A 99 -12.99 1.03 -1.26
CA PHE A 99 -12.11 1.83 -2.12
C PHE A 99 -12.72 3.21 -2.34
N ASP A 100 -11.95 4.14 -2.89
CA ASP A 100 -12.11 5.58 -2.67
C ASP A 100 -12.84 6.30 -3.80
N GLY A 101 -13.57 5.57 -4.65
CA GLY A 101 -14.40 6.16 -5.71
C GLY A 101 -14.03 5.69 -7.11
N TRP A 102 -14.22 6.54 -8.13
CA TRP A 102 -14.33 6.10 -9.52
C TRP A 102 -13.67 7.05 -10.53
N LEU A 103 -12.89 6.48 -11.44
CA LEU A 103 -12.69 7.06 -12.77
C LEU A 103 -13.89 6.72 -13.65
N ILE A 104 -14.52 7.72 -14.26
CA ILE A 104 -15.62 7.56 -15.22
C ILE A 104 -15.07 7.82 -16.62
N ASN A 105 -15.09 6.80 -17.48
CA ASN A 105 -14.60 6.88 -18.85
C ASN A 105 -15.68 6.40 -19.85
N ILE A 106 -16.25 7.30 -20.63
CA ILE A 106 -17.27 6.94 -21.64
C ILE A 106 -16.64 7.05 -23.03
N GLU A 107 -16.18 5.93 -23.58
CA GLU A 107 -15.51 5.83 -24.88
C GLU A 107 -16.50 5.41 -25.98
N ASN A 108 -17.68 6.02 -25.99
CA ASN A 108 -18.72 5.80 -27.00
C ASN A 108 -19.59 7.04 -27.22
N THR A 109 -20.32 7.09 -28.35
CA THR A 109 -21.24 8.20 -28.61
C THR A 109 -22.49 8.12 -27.72
N LEU A 110 -23.14 9.27 -27.49
CA LEU A 110 -24.37 9.39 -26.70
C LEU A 110 -25.46 10.08 -27.52
N SER A 111 -26.71 9.65 -27.36
CA SER A 111 -27.87 10.39 -27.85
C SER A 111 -28.03 11.73 -27.13
N ALA A 112 -28.83 12.63 -27.71
CA ALA A 112 -29.15 13.92 -27.09
C ALA A 112 -29.74 13.75 -25.69
N VAL A 113 -30.62 12.76 -25.50
CA VAL A 113 -31.24 12.48 -24.19
C VAL A 113 -30.21 11.94 -23.20
N ALA A 114 -29.30 11.06 -23.65
CA ALA A 114 -28.27 10.50 -22.79
C ALA A 114 -27.26 11.56 -22.33
N VAL A 115 -26.77 12.41 -23.23
CA VAL A 115 -25.77 13.44 -22.87
C VAL A 115 -26.35 14.53 -21.96
N GLU A 116 -27.63 14.91 -22.14
CA GLU A 116 -28.33 15.84 -21.24
C GLU A 116 -28.33 15.33 -19.78
N ASN A 117 -28.42 14.01 -19.59
CA ASN A 117 -28.45 13.36 -18.27
C ASN A 117 -27.06 13.02 -17.71
N LEU A 118 -25.98 13.14 -18.50
CA LEU A 118 -24.62 12.79 -18.05
C LEU A 118 -24.11 13.71 -16.94
N SER A 119 -24.27 15.03 -17.09
CA SER A 119 -23.85 15.99 -16.05
C SER A 119 -24.66 15.82 -14.74
N PRO A 120 -26.00 15.68 -14.76
CA PRO A 120 -26.79 15.27 -13.58
C PRO A 120 -26.33 13.95 -12.94
N PHE A 121 -26.02 12.93 -13.75
CA PHE A 121 -25.50 11.66 -13.25
C PHE A 121 -24.17 11.83 -12.52
N LEU A 122 -23.20 12.55 -13.09
CA LEU A 122 -21.90 12.82 -12.46
C LEU A 122 -22.08 13.54 -11.13
N ARG A 123 -22.87 14.63 -11.08
CA ARG A 123 -23.13 15.36 -9.82
C ARG A 123 -23.73 14.46 -8.75
N ARG A 124 -24.70 13.63 -9.12
CA ARG A 124 -25.32 12.69 -8.18
C ARG A 124 -24.32 11.65 -7.70
N LEU A 125 -23.55 11.05 -8.61
CA LEU A 125 -22.54 10.05 -8.26
C LEU A 125 -21.50 10.64 -7.31
N THR A 126 -20.96 11.82 -7.59
CA THR A 126 -20.03 12.53 -6.71
C THR A 126 -20.64 12.72 -5.32
N ALA A 127 -21.87 13.22 -5.22
CA ALA A 127 -22.54 13.40 -3.93
C ALA A 127 -22.76 12.08 -3.17
N GLN A 128 -23.13 11.00 -3.86
CA GLN A 128 -23.32 9.68 -3.24
C GLN A 128 -21.99 9.08 -2.77
N VAL A 129 -20.92 9.22 -3.56
CA VAL A 129 -19.58 8.76 -3.18
C VAL A 129 -19.08 9.53 -1.96
N HIS A 130 -19.16 10.86 -1.95
CA HIS A 130 -18.75 11.68 -0.79
C HIS A 130 -19.54 11.33 0.47
N SER A 131 -20.83 11.00 0.34
CA SER A 131 -21.65 10.58 1.48
C SER A 131 -21.30 9.18 1.98
N ALA A 132 -20.93 8.26 1.09
CA ALA A 132 -20.71 6.85 1.43
C ALA A 132 -19.26 6.56 1.85
N VAL A 133 -18.30 7.32 1.31
CA VAL A 133 -16.85 7.15 1.46
C VAL A 133 -16.21 8.51 1.78
N PRO A 134 -15.78 8.74 3.03
CA PRO A 134 -15.10 9.98 3.40
C PRO A 134 -13.84 10.21 2.57
N GLY A 135 -13.75 11.37 1.91
CA GLY A 135 -12.63 11.70 1.02
C GLY A 135 -12.67 10.99 -0.33
N GLY A 136 -13.77 10.32 -0.69
CA GLY A 136 -13.92 9.66 -1.98
C GLY A 136 -13.92 10.65 -3.15
N LEU A 137 -13.54 10.16 -4.34
CA LEU A 137 -13.33 10.97 -5.54
C LEU A 137 -14.05 10.39 -6.76
N VAL A 138 -14.57 11.27 -7.60
CA VAL A 138 -15.09 10.94 -8.93
C VAL A 138 -14.36 11.79 -9.97
N ILE A 139 -13.62 11.13 -10.85
CA ILE A 139 -12.80 11.77 -11.89
C ILE A 139 -13.41 11.44 -13.26
N TRP A 140 -13.63 12.45 -14.09
CA TRP A 140 -14.12 12.30 -15.46
C TRP A 140 -12.97 12.22 -16.46
N TYR A 141 -13.03 11.32 -17.43
CA TYR A 141 -12.08 11.26 -18.55
C TYR A 141 -12.56 12.09 -19.75
N ASP A 142 -11.68 12.92 -20.30
CA ASP A 142 -11.91 13.78 -21.47
C ASP A 142 -12.25 12.95 -22.73
N SER A 143 -13.54 12.66 -22.94
CA SER A 143 -14.03 11.72 -23.95
C SER A 143 -15.26 12.23 -24.70
N VAL A 144 -16.43 12.27 -24.05
CA VAL A 144 -17.66 12.77 -24.69
C VAL A 144 -17.79 14.28 -24.50
N LEU A 145 -18.24 14.96 -25.56
CA LEU A 145 -18.57 16.39 -25.57
C LEU A 145 -19.98 16.67 -25.04
N GLU A 146 -20.28 17.91 -24.68
CA GLU A 146 -21.63 18.34 -24.25
C GLU A 146 -22.75 18.03 -25.28
N ASN A 147 -22.40 17.81 -26.55
CA ASN A 147 -23.33 17.45 -27.62
C ASN A 147 -23.46 15.93 -27.84
N GLY A 148 -22.78 15.10 -27.05
CA GLY A 148 -22.84 13.64 -27.11
C GLY A 148 -21.85 12.98 -28.09
N ALA A 149 -21.08 13.77 -28.84
CA ALA A 149 -20.05 13.24 -29.72
C ALA A 149 -18.82 12.76 -28.93
N LEU A 150 -18.29 11.58 -29.29
CA LEU A 150 -17.02 11.08 -28.77
C LEU A 150 -15.86 11.76 -29.51
N ARG A 151 -15.14 12.66 -28.83
CA ARG A 151 -13.93 13.32 -29.31
C ARG A 151 -13.07 13.68 -28.12
N TRP A 152 -11.76 13.42 -28.19
CA TRP A 152 -10.83 13.80 -27.13
C TRP A 152 -10.27 15.20 -27.41
N GLN A 153 -10.36 16.11 -26.44
CA GLN A 153 -10.06 17.53 -26.61
C GLN A 153 -8.59 17.79 -26.38
N ASN A 154 -7.97 16.95 -25.53
CA ASN A 154 -6.61 17.10 -25.05
C ASN A 154 -6.43 18.41 -24.24
N GLU A 155 -7.53 18.99 -23.77
CA GLU A 155 -7.58 20.17 -22.91
C GLU A 155 -8.90 20.25 -22.15
N LEU A 156 -8.93 21.04 -21.08
CA LEU A 156 -10.19 21.58 -20.56
C LEU A 156 -10.62 22.76 -21.46
N ASN A 157 -11.82 22.70 -22.03
CA ASN A 157 -12.42 23.77 -22.81
C ASN A 157 -13.94 23.86 -22.57
N GLU A 158 -14.62 24.81 -23.22
CA GLU A 158 -16.07 25.01 -23.00
C GLU A 158 -16.92 23.78 -23.35
N GLN A 159 -16.45 22.88 -24.23
CA GLN A 159 -17.22 21.72 -24.68
C GLN A 159 -17.23 20.55 -23.68
N ASN A 160 -16.26 20.50 -22.74
CA ASN A 160 -16.17 19.45 -21.72
C ASN A 160 -16.23 20.01 -20.27
N ARG A 161 -16.17 21.33 -20.10
CA ARG A 161 -16.24 22.01 -18.79
C ARG A 161 -17.46 21.61 -17.96
N VAL A 162 -18.60 21.39 -18.60
CA VAL A 162 -19.84 20.98 -17.92
C VAL A 162 -19.70 19.68 -17.11
N PHE A 163 -18.79 18.78 -17.52
CA PHE A 163 -18.50 17.53 -16.82
C PHE A 163 -17.45 17.72 -15.73
N PHE A 164 -16.44 18.56 -15.97
CA PHE A 164 -15.46 18.94 -14.95
C PHE A 164 -16.11 19.66 -13.75
N ASP A 165 -17.07 20.55 -14.00
CA ASP A 165 -17.83 21.25 -12.97
C ASP A 165 -18.85 20.33 -12.25
N ALA A 166 -19.07 19.12 -12.75
CA ALA A 166 -19.99 18.14 -12.19
C ALA A 166 -19.33 17.09 -11.27
N CYS A 167 -17.99 17.04 -11.22
CA CYS A 167 -17.25 16.03 -10.45
C CYS A 167 -15.94 16.61 -9.85
N ASP A 168 -15.14 15.76 -9.21
CA ASP A 168 -13.98 16.19 -8.42
C ASP A 168 -12.77 16.56 -9.29
N GLY A 169 -12.66 16.00 -10.50
CA GLY A 169 -11.55 16.33 -11.40
C GLY A 169 -11.72 15.83 -12.83
N LEU A 170 -10.83 16.30 -13.70
CA LEU A 170 -10.77 15.95 -15.12
C LEU A 170 -9.44 15.28 -15.46
N PHE A 171 -9.48 14.07 -15.98
CA PHE A 171 -8.37 13.42 -16.66
C PHE A 171 -8.42 13.81 -18.14
N VAL A 172 -7.48 14.66 -18.57
CA VAL A 172 -7.35 15.11 -19.97
C VAL A 172 -6.60 14.08 -20.81
N ASN A 173 -7.06 13.84 -22.04
CA ASN A 173 -6.41 12.90 -22.98
C ASN A 173 -4.95 13.29 -23.30
N TYR A 174 -4.14 12.32 -23.76
CA TYR A 174 -2.68 12.43 -23.83
C TYR A 174 -2.09 13.11 -25.10
N ASN A 175 -2.87 13.39 -26.15
CA ASN A 175 -2.38 14.01 -27.40
C ASN A 175 -2.39 15.56 -27.36
N TRP A 176 -2.04 16.13 -26.21
CA TRP A 176 -2.00 17.58 -26.01
C TRP A 176 -0.71 18.21 -26.56
N LYS A 177 -0.74 19.54 -26.65
CA LYS A 177 0.40 20.40 -27.01
C LYS A 177 0.52 21.50 -25.96
N GLU A 178 1.64 22.21 -25.91
CA GLU A 178 1.85 23.23 -24.88
C GLU A 178 0.76 24.33 -24.89
N GLU A 179 0.25 24.71 -26.07
CA GLU A 179 -0.88 25.64 -26.20
C GLU A 179 -2.19 25.14 -25.55
N HIS A 180 -2.42 23.82 -25.51
CA HIS A 180 -3.55 23.20 -24.83
C HIS A 180 -3.41 23.34 -23.30
N LEU A 181 -2.19 23.23 -22.78
CA LEU A 181 -1.89 23.42 -21.35
C LEU A 181 -2.18 24.86 -20.91
N GLU A 182 -1.78 25.84 -21.72
CA GLU A 182 -2.06 27.26 -21.42
C GLU A 182 -3.56 27.55 -21.34
N ARG A 183 -4.34 27.05 -22.31
CA ARG A 183 -5.80 27.22 -22.33
C ARG A 183 -6.44 26.50 -21.15
N THR A 184 -6.04 25.26 -20.90
CA THR A 184 -6.48 24.46 -19.74
C THR A 184 -6.23 25.20 -18.43
N ARG A 185 -5.00 25.69 -18.21
CA ARG A 185 -4.61 26.40 -16.99
C ARG A 185 -5.42 27.68 -16.77
N ARG A 186 -5.70 28.43 -17.84
CA ARG A 186 -6.53 29.64 -17.79
C ARG A 186 -7.98 29.30 -17.43
N LEU A 187 -8.56 28.28 -18.07
CA LEU A 187 -9.95 27.92 -17.87
C LEU A 187 -10.22 27.24 -16.52
N ALA A 188 -9.29 26.40 -16.05
CA ALA A 188 -9.41 25.70 -14.77
C ALA A 188 -9.38 26.64 -13.54
N GLY A 189 -8.81 27.84 -13.69
CA GLY A 189 -8.81 28.86 -12.65
C GLY A 189 -8.16 28.37 -11.35
N GLN A 190 -8.95 28.31 -10.27
CA GLN A 190 -8.51 27.83 -8.95
C GLN A 190 -8.46 26.30 -8.85
N ARG A 191 -9.23 25.59 -9.69
CA ARG A 191 -9.27 24.12 -9.75
C ARG A 191 -8.19 23.54 -10.67
N HIS A 192 -7.10 24.27 -10.91
CA HIS A 192 -6.05 23.84 -11.83
C HIS A 192 -5.35 22.54 -11.36
N ALA A 193 -5.33 22.26 -10.06
CA ALA A 193 -4.81 21.01 -9.50
C ALA A 193 -5.76 19.81 -9.71
N ASP A 194 -7.04 20.06 -10.00
CA ASP A 194 -8.06 19.04 -10.26
C ASP A 194 -8.08 18.61 -11.74
N VAL A 195 -7.21 19.20 -12.57
CA VAL A 195 -7.01 18.79 -13.96
C VAL A 195 -5.73 17.97 -14.08
N TYR A 196 -5.90 16.68 -14.36
CA TYR A 196 -4.85 15.69 -14.52
C TYR A 196 -4.55 15.50 -16.00
N VAL A 197 -3.45 16.08 -16.46
CA VAL A 197 -3.03 16.00 -17.87
C VAL A 197 -2.43 14.63 -18.16
N GLY A 198 -3.00 13.91 -19.13
CA GLY A 198 -2.60 12.55 -19.47
C GLY A 198 -1.18 12.43 -20.03
N VAL A 199 -0.43 11.46 -19.53
CA VAL A 199 0.90 11.08 -20.03
C VAL A 199 0.84 9.60 -20.41
N ASP A 200 0.78 9.29 -21.70
CA ASP A 200 0.79 7.90 -22.14
C ASP A 200 2.21 7.33 -22.17
N VAL A 201 2.53 6.49 -21.19
CA VAL A 201 3.87 5.89 -21.07
C VAL A 201 4.18 4.94 -22.23
N PHE A 202 3.18 4.39 -22.92
CA PHE A 202 3.41 3.59 -24.13
C PHE A 202 3.67 4.42 -25.39
N ALA A 203 3.59 5.74 -25.30
CA ALA A 203 3.81 6.67 -26.39
C ALA A 203 2.89 6.44 -27.61
N ARG A 204 1.60 6.14 -27.41
CA ARG A 204 0.67 5.89 -28.52
C ARG A 204 0.14 7.20 -29.10
N GLY A 205 0.39 7.39 -30.39
CA GLY A 205 -0.03 8.59 -31.12
C GLY A 205 1.02 9.69 -31.08
N ASP A 206 0.58 10.94 -31.30
CA ASP A 206 1.42 12.13 -31.26
C ASP A 206 1.47 12.67 -29.83
N VAL A 207 2.42 12.20 -29.02
CA VAL A 207 2.55 12.54 -27.59
C VAL A 207 3.96 13.05 -27.27
N VAL A 208 4.10 13.78 -26.16
CA VAL A 208 5.39 14.34 -25.73
C VAL A 208 6.21 13.30 -24.93
N GLY A 209 6.89 12.43 -25.66
CA GLY A 209 7.72 11.36 -25.09
C GLY A 209 6.90 10.17 -24.56
N GLY A 210 7.60 9.20 -24.00
CA GLY A 210 7.04 7.99 -23.40
C GLY A 210 8.15 7.06 -22.95
N GLY A 211 7.80 5.96 -22.28
CA GLY A 211 8.77 5.13 -21.57
C GLY A 211 9.62 5.98 -20.63
N PHE A 212 10.95 5.85 -20.70
CA PHE A 212 11.88 6.67 -19.91
C PHE A 212 11.87 8.17 -20.24
N ASP A 213 11.30 8.57 -21.39
CA ASP A 213 11.15 9.97 -21.78
C ASP A 213 9.87 10.64 -21.22
N SER A 214 9.08 9.93 -20.41
CA SER A 214 7.84 10.47 -19.82
C SER A 214 8.07 11.71 -18.93
N HIS A 215 9.30 11.89 -18.42
CA HIS A 215 9.71 13.09 -17.68
C HIS A 215 9.57 14.38 -18.50
N LYS A 216 9.69 14.29 -19.85
CA LYS A 216 9.50 15.44 -20.77
C LYS A 216 8.06 15.94 -20.76
N SER A 217 7.09 15.04 -20.69
CA SER A 217 5.68 15.41 -20.50
C SER A 217 5.46 16.08 -19.14
N LEU A 218 5.97 15.46 -18.07
CA LEU A 218 5.80 16.00 -16.71
C LEU A 218 6.43 17.38 -16.55
N SER A 219 7.60 17.63 -17.13
CA SER A 219 8.27 18.93 -17.04
C SER A 219 7.43 20.05 -17.64
N LEU A 220 6.80 19.83 -18.80
CA LEU A 220 5.88 20.79 -19.42
C LEU A 220 4.61 20.98 -18.59
N ILE A 221 4.00 19.90 -18.12
CA ILE A 221 2.79 19.97 -17.28
C ILE A 221 3.07 20.79 -16.01
N ARG A 222 4.22 20.56 -15.35
CA ARG A 222 4.62 21.29 -14.14
C ARG A 222 4.95 22.74 -14.39
N LYS A 223 5.55 23.09 -15.54
CA LYS A 223 5.75 24.48 -15.97
C LYS A 223 4.43 25.27 -15.98
N HIS A 224 3.32 24.63 -16.28
CA HIS A 224 1.99 25.24 -16.30
C HIS A 224 1.19 25.07 -14.99
N SER A 225 1.81 24.54 -13.93
CA SER A 225 1.17 24.31 -12.61
C SER A 225 -0.10 23.43 -12.66
N LEU A 226 -0.12 22.46 -13.57
CA LEU A 226 -1.19 21.47 -13.69
C LEU A 226 -0.79 20.14 -13.02
N SER A 227 -1.79 19.31 -12.74
CA SER A 227 -1.58 17.92 -12.30
C SER A 227 -1.37 17.00 -13.50
N ALA A 228 -0.83 15.80 -13.27
CA ALA A 228 -0.56 14.82 -14.31
C ALA A 228 -1.26 13.50 -13.99
N ALA A 229 -1.72 12.79 -15.03
CA ALA A 229 -2.17 11.41 -14.94
C ALA A 229 -1.23 10.52 -15.76
N ILE A 230 -0.43 9.69 -15.08
CA ILE A 230 0.51 8.78 -15.74
C ILE A 230 -0.27 7.55 -16.20
N PHE A 231 -0.54 7.46 -17.49
CA PHE A 231 -1.32 6.37 -18.08
C PHE A 231 -0.44 5.19 -18.45
N ALA A 232 -0.84 4.01 -17.98
CA ALA A 232 -0.18 2.73 -18.25
C ALA A 232 1.32 2.68 -17.88
N PRO A 233 1.74 3.10 -16.66
CA PRO A 233 3.13 2.96 -16.19
C PRO A 233 3.58 1.49 -16.11
N GLY A 234 2.65 0.54 -16.14
CA GLY A 234 2.90 -0.88 -16.38
C GLY A 234 3.75 -1.20 -17.62
N TRP A 235 3.96 -0.23 -18.51
CA TRP A 235 4.97 -0.27 -19.57
C TRP A 235 6.32 -0.81 -19.10
N VAL A 236 6.83 -0.41 -17.93
CA VAL A 236 8.12 -0.89 -17.42
C VAL A 236 8.16 -2.42 -17.39
N TYR A 237 7.10 -3.04 -16.85
CA TYR A 237 6.99 -4.48 -16.75
C TYR A 237 6.60 -5.14 -18.08
N GLU A 238 5.60 -4.59 -18.78
CA GLU A 238 5.03 -5.19 -19.99
C GLU A 238 5.94 -5.08 -21.22
N HIS A 239 6.77 -4.03 -21.29
CA HIS A 239 7.65 -3.72 -22.42
C HIS A 239 9.10 -4.13 -22.17
N LEU A 240 9.67 -3.83 -21.00
CA LEU A 240 11.08 -4.16 -20.68
C LEU A 240 11.24 -5.57 -20.08
N GLY A 241 10.13 -6.20 -19.66
CA GLY A 241 10.10 -7.55 -19.15
C GLY A 241 10.33 -7.66 -17.64
N ALA A 242 10.02 -8.85 -17.11
CA ALA A 242 9.94 -9.10 -15.68
C ALA A 242 11.29 -9.36 -14.99
N GLU A 243 12.34 -9.71 -15.75
CA GLU A 243 13.64 -10.12 -15.19
C GLU A 243 14.37 -9.00 -14.42
N ASN A 244 14.35 -7.78 -14.96
CA ASN A 244 14.98 -6.60 -14.37
C ASN A 244 13.96 -5.55 -13.91
N PHE A 245 12.73 -5.99 -13.63
CA PHE A 245 11.61 -5.10 -13.36
C PHE A 245 11.91 -4.09 -12.23
N LEU A 246 12.41 -4.54 -11.07
CA LEU A 246 12.65 -3.65 -9.92
C LEU A 246 13.70 -2.56 -10.23
N GLN A 247 14.73 -2.90 -11.02
CA GLN A 247 15.74 -1.91 -11.42
C GLN A 247 15.16 -0.91 -12.43
N ASN A 248 14.43 -1.41 -13.43
CA ASN A 248 13.79 -0.56 -14.43
C ASN A 248 12.70 0.33 -13.84
N GLU A 249 11.97 -0.15 -12.84
CA GLU A 249 10.93 0.58 -12.12
C GLU A 249 11.57 1.72 -11.31
N ASN A 250 12.63 1.45 -10.54
CA ASN A 250 13.40 2.50 -9.85
C ASN A 250 13.92 3.57 -10.81
N LYS A 251 14.48 3.15 -11.95
CA LYS A 251 14.96 4.08 -12.99
C LYS A 251 13.82 4.92 -13.55
N PHE A 252 12.68 4.29 -13.89
CA PHE A 252 11.53 4.99 -14.46
C PHE A 252 11.03 6.06 -13.49
N TRP A 253 10.74 5.71 -12.24
CA TRP A 253 10.26 6.68 -11.25
C TRP A 253 11.30 7.70 -10.81
N GLY A 254 12.58 7.31 -10.77
CA GLY A 254 13.69 8.22 -10.52
C GLY A 254 13.77 9.36 -11.54
N LEU A 255 13.56 9.06 -12.83
CA LEU A 255 13.50 10.08 -13.89
C LEU A 255 12.29 11.03 -13.76
N LEU A 256 11.22 10.60 -13.08
CA LEU A 256 10.02 11.42 -12.87
C LEU A 256 10.06 12.21 -11.55
N ALA A 257 10.90 11.79 -10.60
CA ALA A 257 10.85 12.24 -9.20
C ALA A 257 10.91 13.76 -9.04
N ASP A 258 11.75 14.45 -9.82
CA ASP A 258 11.90 15.91 -9.76
C ASP A 258 10.64 16.68 -10.17
N TYR A 259 9.71 16.03 -10.88
CA TYR A 259 8.46 16.61 -11.35
C TYR A 259 7.26 16.14 -10.53
N LEU A 260 7.45 15.31 -9.51
CA LEU A 260 6.37 14.75 -8.71
C LEU A 260 6.49 15.22 -7.25
N PRO A 261 5.40 15.69 -6.63
CA PRO A 261 5.42 15.98 -5.21
C PRO A 261 5.69 14.69 -4.43
N THR A 262 6.39 14.81 -3.30
CA THR A 262 6.57 13.69 -2.38
C THR A 262 5.34 13.53 -1.48
N HIS A 263 4.63 12.41 -1.63
CA HIS A 263 3.48 12.06 -0.80
C HIS A 263 3.90 11.74 0.65
N ARG A 264 3.34 12.48 1.61
CA ARG A 264 3.79 12.52 3.01
C ARG A 264 2.96 11.61 3.91
N ILE A 265 3.58 11.14 4.99
CA ILE A 265 2.93 10.35 6.04
C ILE A 265 2.22 11.31 7.01
N CYS A 266 0.93 11.10 7.20
CA CYS A 266 0.10 11.96 8.05
C CYS A 266 -0.33 11.30 9.37
N THR A 267 0.02 10.02 9.58
CA THR A 267 -0.43 9.23 10.73
C THR A 267 0.68 8.32 11.25
N LEU A 268 0.67 8.06 12.56
CA LEU A 268 1.48 7.05 13.24
C LEU A 268 0.60 5.88 13.71
N PRO A 269 1.16 4.67 13.92
CA PRO A 269 2.58 4.33 13.81
C PRO A 269 3.08 4.18 12.37
N LEU A 270 4.36 4.52 12.14
CA LEU A 270 5.11 4.07 10.96
C LEU A 270 5.87 2.81 11.37
N ALA A 271 5.63 1.68 10.72
CA ALA A 271 6.39 0.46 10.91
C ALA A 271 6.57 -0.24 9.56
N THR A 272 7.80 -0.61 9.23
CA THR A 272 8.11 -1.31 7.98
C THR A 272 9.40 -2.11 8.09
N SER A 273 9.39 -3.33 7.57
CA SER A 273 10.55 -4.14 7.23
C SER A 273 11.00 -3.97 5.78
N PHE A 274 10.36 -3.05 5.05
CA PHE A 274 10.56 -2.82 3.61
C PHE A 274 10.13 -4.02 2.76
N SER A 275 9.20 -4.84 3.26
CA SER A 275 8.59 -5.93 2.52
C SER A 275 7.78 -5.39 1.33
N LEU A 276 8.11 -5.84 0.12
CA LEU A 276 7.40 -5.49 -1.11
C LEU A 276 6.09 -6.28 -1.30
N GLY A 277 5.78 -7.21 -0.39
CA GLY A 277 4.69 -8.18 -0.57
C GLY A 277 5.04 -9.27 -1.57
N MET A 278 6.33 -9.48 -1.85
CA MET A 278 6.85 -10.60 -2.61
C MET A 278 8.26 -10.94 -2.17
N GLY A 279 8.81 -12.06 -2.63
CA GLY A 279 10.18 -12.46 -2.35
C GLY A 279 10.54 -13.76 -3.07
N THR A 280 11.83 -14.04 -3.18
CA THR A 280 12.31 -15.38 -3.60
C THR A 280 12.31 -16.39 -2.48
N SER A 281 12.18 -15.89 -1.25
CA SER A 281 12.02 -16.62 0.00
C SER A 281 11.28 -15.74 1.00
N ARG A 282 10.79 -16.34 2.08
CA ARG A 282 10.19 -15.63 3.21
C ARG A 282 11.11 -15.69 4.43
N PHE A 283 11.35 -14.52 5.01
CA PHE A 283 12.20 -14.33 6.16
C PHE A 283 11.38 -14.03 7.42
N LEU A 284 11.87 -14.54 8.54
CA LEU A 284 11.40 -14.20 9.88
C LEU A 284 12.60 -14.08 10.80
N THR A 285 12.74 -12.96 11.50
CA THR A 285 13.88 -12.71 12.41
C THR A 285 15.25 -12.90 11.75
N GLY A 286 15.37 -12.52 10.48
CA GLY A 286 16.61 -12.61 9.70
C GLY A 286 16.93 -14.01 9.18
N LYS A 287 16.06 -15.00 9.43
CA LYS A 287 16.22 -16.38 8.96
C LYS A 287 15.24 -16.69 7.84
N GLU A 288 15.70 -17.46 6.86
CA GLU A 288 14.85 -18.02 5.82
C GLU A 288 13.97 -19.13 6.41
N GLU A 289 12.66 -18.89 6.46
CA GLU A 289 11.67 -19.84 6.98
C GLU A 289 11.01 -20.65 5.87
N GLU A 290 10.67 -19.98 4.76
CA GLU A 290 9.98 -20.59 3.63
C GLU A 290 10.76 -20.28 2.34
N PRO A 291 11.54 -21.25 1.82
CA PRO A 291 12.23 -21.07 0.56
C PRO A 291 11.24 -21.13 -0.61
N GLY A 292 11.42 -20.26 -1.60
CA GLY A 292 10.62 -20.26 -2.82
C GLY A 292 9.85 -18.97 -3.06
N PRO A 293 9.47 -18.71 -4.33
CA PRO A 293 8.80 -17.48 -4.70
C PRO A 293 7.44 -17.37 -4.04
N TRP A 294 7.13 -16.18 -3.54
CA TRP A 294 5.81 -15.86 -3.03
C TRP A 294 5.43 -14.43 -3.39
N TYR A 295 4.12 -14.20 -3.53
CA TYR A 295 3.52 -12.92 -3.85
C TYR A 295 2.20 -12.77 -3.08
N ASN A 296 2.10 -11.74 -2.26
CA ASN A 296 0.85 -11.23 -1.73
C ASN A 296 0.99 -9.72 -1.52
N LEU A 297 0.47 -8.92 -2.46
CA LEU A 297 0.56 -7.46 -2.39
C LEU A 297 -0.10 -6.88 -1.13
N SER A 298 -1.07 -7.56 -0.51
CA SER A 298 -1.63 -7.13 0.77
C SER A 298 -0.61 -7.15 1.92
N ALA A 299 0.46 -7.94 1.77
CA ALA A 299 1.60 -8.03 2.68
C ALA A 299 2.71 -7.01 2.37
N GLN A 300 2.51 -6.14 1.37
CA GLN A 300 3.42 -5.02 1.13
C GLN A 300 3.28 -4.01 2.27
N GLU A 301 4.40 -3.60 2.84
CA GLU A 301 4.44 -2.65 3.95
C GLU A 301 4.63 -1.21 3.45
N ILE A 302 4.74 -0.24 4.35
CA ILE A 302 4.98 1.16 3.96
C ILE A 302 6.34 1.25 3.27
N GLN A 303 6.34 1.81 2.05
CA GLN A 303 7.54 1.90 1.22
C GLN A 303 8.26 3.25 1.36
N PRO A 304 9.61 3.28 1.35
CA PRO A 304 10.41 4.47 1.52
C PRO A 304 10.51 5.28 0.22
N LEU A 305 11.25 6.38 0.27
CA LEU A 305 11.77 7.05 -0.92
C LEU A 305 12.93 6.25 -1.50
N TYR A 306 12.81 5.93 -2.79
CA TYR A 306 13.89 5.31 -3.56
C TYR A 306 14.70 6.42 -4.24
N THR A 307 15.86 6.73 -3.67
CA THR A 307 16.76 7.79 -4.12
C THR A 307 17.92 7.19 -4.93
N GLU A 308 18.18 7.78 -6.09
CA GLU A 308 19.39 7.55 -6.88
C GLU A 308 20.02 8.91 -7.19
N SER A 309 21.29 9.07 -6.84
CA SER A 309 22.11 10.25 -7.15
C SER A 309 23.41 9.77 -7.77
N GLU A 310 23.75 10.31 -8.95
CA GLU A 310 24.83 9.86 -9.86
C GLU A 310 26.10 9.39 -9.13
N GLY A 311 26.19 8.10 -8.82
CA GLY A 311 27.33 7.45 -8.16
C GLY A 311 27.53 7.75 -6.67
N GLN A 312 26.72 8.63 -6.06
CA GLN A 312 26.85 9.03 -4.66
C GLN A 312 25.96 8.22 -3.71
N LEU A 313 24.73 7.92 -4.14
CA LEU A 313 23.73 7.27 -3.32
C LEU A 313 22.77 6.45 -4.19
N LEU A 314 22.50 5.22 -3.78
CA LEU A 314 21.52 4.34 -4.38
C LEU A 314 20.77 3.59 -3.27
N THR A 315 19.44 3.73 -3.26
CA THR A 315 18.57 2.89 -2.44
C THR A 315 17.79 1.92 -3.33
N SER A 316 17.83 0.65 -3.01
CA SER A 316 17.14 -0.41 -3.77
C SER A 316 16.64 -1.50 -2.85
N CYS A 317 15.68 -2.31 -3.30
CA CYS A 317 15.24 -3.49 -2.55
C CYS A 317 16.28 -4.62 -2.63
N CYS A 318 16.49 -5.34 -1.52
CA CYS A 318 17.27 -6.57 -1.46
C CYS A 318 16.33 -7.75 -1.19
N LEU A 319 16.33 -8.75 -2.07
CA LEU A 319 15.47 -9.95 -1.94
C LEU A 319 16.22 -11.13 -1.31
N GLN A 320 17.55 -11.03 -1.20
CA GLN A 320 18.42 -12.11 -0.77
C GLN A 320 18.60 -12.20 0.75
N ASP A 321 18.44 -11.08 1.45
CA ASP A 321 18.61 -11.00 2.91
C ASP A 321 17.61 -9.98 3.46
N ALA A 322 16.69 -10.43 4.30
CA ALA A 322 15.66 -9.61 4.90
C ALA A 322 15.40 -10.02 6.34
N TRP A 323 14.91 -9.09 7.15
CA TRP A 323 14.55 -9.37 8.53
C TRP A 323 13.20 -10.09 8.64
N CYS A 324 12.18 -9.52 8.00
CA CYS A 324 10.81 -10.04 7.97
C CYS A 324 10.22 -9.83 6.57
N GLY A 325 9.42 -10.79 6.11
CA GLY A 325 8.76 -10.70 4.80
C GLY A 325 9.67 -11.21 3.69
N GLY A 326 9.81 -10.48 2.59
CA GLY A 326 10.50 -10.98 1.39
C GLY A 326 11.56 -10.02 0.84
N SER A 327 11.75 -8.87 1.48
CA SER A 327 12.75 -7.89 1.09
C SER A 327 13.16 -7.00 2.25
N SER A 328 14.39 -6.48 2.17
CA SER A 328 14.92 -5.37 2.97
C SER A 328 15.25 -4.19 2.06
N LEU A 329 15.59 -3.03 2.64
CA LEU A 329 16.09 -1.88 1.88
C LEU A 329 17.63 -1.88 1.89
N ARG A 330 18.25 -2.00 0.73
CA ARG A 330 19.69 -1.78 0.55
C ARG A 330 19.96 -0.31 0.29
N VAL A 331 20.84 0.27 1.09
CA VAL A 331 21.37 1.63 0.95
C VAL A 331 22.86 1.53 0.63
N GLN A 332 23.24 1.95 -0.56
CA GLN A 332 24.62 2.05 -0.99
C GLN A 332 24.96 3.51 -1.19
N GLY A 333 26.08 3.95 -0.65
CA GLY A 333 26.47 5.32 -0.83
C GLY A 333 27.92 5.57 -0.49
N THR A 334 28.29 6.83 -0.64
CA THR A 334 29.65 7.26 -0.45
C THR A 334 29.70 8.50 0.41
N ILE A 335 30.52 8.48 1.46
CA ILE A 335 30.80 9.68 2.26
C ILE A 335 31.94 10.43 1.56
N PRO A 336 31.74 11.69 1.12
CA PRO A 336 32.78 12.47 0.45
C PRO A 336 34.03 12.71 1.32
N ALA A 337 35.15 13.06 0.68
CA ALA A 337 36.35 13.46 1.39
C ALA A 337 36.11 14.76 2.19
N GLY A 338 36.50 14.78 3.46
CA GLY A 338 36.29 15.93 4.36
C GLY A 338 34.93 15.97 5.04
N GLU A 339 33.97 15.15 4.61
CA GLU A 339 32.70 14.95 5.29
C GLU A 339 32.79 13.78 6.27
N GLU A 340 32.14 13.91 7.42
CA GLU A 340 32.11 12.86 8.44
C GLU A 340 30.91 11.93 8.29
N ARG A 341 29.83 12.42 7.67
CA ARG A 341 28.53 11.75 7.65
C ARG A 341 27.73 12.11 6.40
N VAL A 342 26.78 11.25 6.07
CA VAL A 342 25.75 11.49 5.05
C VAL A 342 24.37 11.17 5.60
N ALA A 343 23.38 12.00 5.29
CA ALA A 343 21.98 11.78 5.65
C ALA A 343 21.19 11.37 4.41
N ILE A 344 20.45 10.27 4.51
CA ILE A 344 19.62 9.71 3.44
C ILE A 344 18.16 9.82 3.89
N ARG A 345 17.37 10.65 3.21
CA ARG A 345 15.95 10.79 3.51
C ARG A 345 15.18 9.53 3.15
N LEU A 346 14.51 8.90 4.12
CA LEU A 346 13.73 7.69 3.91
C LEU A 346 12.23 7.99 3.79
N PHE A 347 11.71 8.86 4.66
CA PHE A 347 10.28 9.20 4.72
C PHE A 347 10.08 10.69 4.98
N SER A 348 8.96 11.22 4.49
CA SER A 348 8.50 12.59 4.79
C SER A 348 7.15 12.55 5.49
N PHE A 349 6.91 13.50 6.38
CA PHE A 349 5.74 13.60 7.25
C PHE A 349 5.02 14.94 7.06
N GLN A 350 3.72 14.92 7.35
CA GLN A 350 2.88 16.10 7.46
C GLN A 350 1.91 15.90 8.63
N MET A 351 2.44 15.98 9.84
CA MET A 351 1.64 15.81 11.06
C MET A 351 2.29 16.49 12.25
N GLN A 352 1.47 16.78 13.26
CA GLN A 352 1.95 17.23 14.55
C GLN A 352 2.74 16.09 15.22
N ALA A 353 3.92 16.42 15.76
CA ALA A 353 4.68 15.47 16.54
C ALA A 353 3.94 15.15 17.85
N PRO A 354 3.71 13.87 18.18
CA PRO A 354 3.35 13.47 19.53
C PRO A 354 4.40 13.96 20.54
N PRO A 355 4.02 14.16 21.82
CA PRO A 355 4.94 14.67 22.83
C PRO A 355 6.14 13.75 23.06
N LYS A 356 5.95 12.45 22.82
CA LYS A 356 6.95 11.42 23.05
C LYS A 356 6.91 10.36 21.97
N LEU A 357 8.05 10.18 21.30
CA LEU A 357 8.26 9.23 20.24
C LEU A 357 9.26 8.15 20.65
N PHE A 358 8.98 6.92 20.21
CA PHE A 358 9.92 5.81 20.25
C PHE A 358 10.27 5.40 18.83
N LEU A 359 11.55 5.29 18.55
CA LEU A 359 12.05 4.88 17.24
C LEU A 359 12.84 3.59 17.36
N ASN A 360 12.69 2.70 16.38
CA ASN A 360 13.51 1.50 16.22
C ASN A 360 14.17 1.50 14.85
N LEU A 361 15.44 1.12 14.81
CA LEU A 361 16.20 0.88 13.59
C LEU A 361 16.88 -0.48 13.69
N LEU A 362 16.57 -1.36 12.74
CA LEU A 362 17.28 -2.61 12.54
C LEU A 362 18.04 -2.57 11.22
N TYR A 363 19.35 -2.81 11.27
CA TYR A 363 20.21 -2.72 10.09
C TYR A 363 21.33 -3.74 10.10
N LYS A 364 21.95 -3.98 8.94
CA LYS A 364 23.10 -4.87 8.75
C LYS A 364 24.10 -4.20 7.80
N MET A 365 25.32 -3.98 8.27
CA MET A 365 26.39 -3.42 7.43
C MET A 365 27.06 -4.52 6.61
N GLU A 366 27.26 -4.25 5.32
CA GLU A 366 27.92 -5.17 4.38
C GLU A 366 29.30 -4.62 3.97
N GLY A 367 30.22 -5.53 3.62
CA GLY A 367 31.55 -5.20 3.11
C GLY A 367 32.69 -5.27 4.15
N PRO A 368 33.94 -5.10 3.69
CA PRO A 368 35.14 -5.32 4.52
C PRO A 368 35.36 -4.26 5.61
N HIS A 369 34.83 -3.05 5.42
CA HIS A 369 35.00 -1.90 6.31
C HIS A 369 33.76 -1.65 7.20
N ARG A 370 32.93 -2.66 7.44
CA ARG A 370 31.64 -2.52 8.13
C ARG A 370 31.73 -1.92 9.54
N ASP A 371 32.84 -2.17 10.23
CA ASP A 371 33.05 -1.72 11.62
C ASP A 371 33.50 -0.24 11.69
N GLU A 372 33.82 0.39 10.56
CA GLU A 372 34.25 1.78 10.47
C GLU A 372 33.07 2.77 10.46
N PHE A 373 31.84 2.27 10.33
CA PHE A 373 30.64 3.09 10.19
C PHE A 373 29.70 2.98 11.39
N THR A 374 28.99 4.06 11.65
CA THR A 374 27.90 4.16 12.63
C THR A 374 26.63 4.56 11.90
N VAL A 375 25.54 3.81 12.13
CA VAL A 375 24.24 4.07 11.51
C VAL A 375 23.24 4.53 12.56
N ALA A 376 22.61 5.68 12.33
CA ALA A 376 21.63 6.26 13.23
C ALA A 376 20.41 6.79 12.48
N LEU A 377 19.38 7.20 13.21
CA LEU A 377 18.24 7.94 12.67
C LEU A 377 18.42 9.43 12.95
N GLU A 378 18.00 10.26 12.00
CA GLU A 378 17.85 11.71 12.15
C GLU A 378 16.39 12.07 11.86
N LEU A 379 15.78 12.88 12.71
CA LEU A 379 14.42 13.37 12.52
C LEU A 379 14.47 14.87 12.35
N THR A 380 13.78 15.42 11.35
CA THR A 380 13.67 16.87 11.16
C THR A 380 12.24 17.34 11.34
N THR A 381 12.10 18.55 11.87
CA THR A 381 10.80 19.21 12.06
C THR A 381 10.68 20.44 11.15
N TRP A 382 9.46 20.87 10.86
CA TRP A 382 9.24 22.20 10.27
C TRP A 382 9.56 23.26 11.34
N ASP A 383 10.20 24.36 10.93
CA ASP A 383 10.44 25.49 11.84
C ASP A 383 9.09 26.05 12.31
N SER A 384 8.81 25.90 13.60
CA SER A 384 7.75 26.63 14.29
C SER A 384 8.39 27.42 15.43
N ASP A 385 7.94 28.65 15.66
CA ASP A 385 8.39 29.52 16.77
C ASP A 385 8.15 28.88 18.16
N THR A 386 7.45 27.75 18.22
CA THR A 386 7.01 27.03 19.42
C THR A 386 7.62 25.64 19.58
N CYS A 387 8.57 25.21 18.72
CA CYS A 387 9.18 23.90 18.83
C CYS A 387 10.28 23.88 19.92
N HIS A 388 10.10 23.02 20.93
CA HIS A 388 11.05 22.87 22.03
C HIS A 388 11.40 21.39 22.29
N GLU A 389 12.68 21.13 22.53
CA GLU A 389 13.19 19.82 23.00
C GLU A 389 13.21 19.80 24.54
N GLY A 390 12.76 18.70 25.15
CA GLY A 390 12.50 18.60 26.60
C GLY A 390 13.73 18.66 27.52
N HIS A 391 14.95 18.72 26.98
CA HIS A 391 16.19 18.79 27.77
C HIS A 391 16.91 20.14 27.54
N ILE A 392 16.97 20.98 28.59
CA ILE A 392 17.63 22.28 28.57
C ILE A 392 19.16 22.10 28.56
N THR A 393 19.83 22.25 27.41
CA THR A 393 21.22 22.76 27.22
C THR A 393 21.55 22.91 25.71
N PRO A 394 22.51 23.76 25.29
CA PRO A 394 22.19 24.99 24.58
C PRO A 394 22.37 24.97 23.06
N LEU A 395 21.67 25.95 22.45
CA LEU A 395 21.66 26.43 21.07
C LEU A 395 20.80 25.59 20.10
N PRO A 396 19.64 26.12 19.64
CA PRO A 396 18.91 25.51 18.54
C PRO A 396 19.77 25.62 17.28
N GLU A 397 20.16 24.49 16.71
CA GLU A 397 20.65 24.51 15.33
C GLU A 397 19.53 25.08 14.43
N PRO A 398 19.84 25.89 13.41
CA PRO A 398 18.85 26.74 12.72
C PRO A 398 17.79 26.01 11.89
N HIS A 399 17.62 24.69 12.02
CA HIS A 399 16.82 23.86 11.11
C HIS A 399 15.98 22.76 11.79
N GLY A 400 15.75 22.81 13.11
CA GLY A 400 14.89 21.84 13.80
C GLY A 400 15.29 20.38 13.56
N ARG A 401 16.60 20.09 13.51
CA ARG A 401 17.14 18.73 13.34
C ARG A 401 17.34 18.10 14.71
N HIS A 402 16.81 16.90 14.87
CA HIS A 402 16.82 16.15 16.12
C HIS A 402 17.57 14.85 15.93
N HIS A 403 18.47 14.56 16.86
CA HIS A 403 19.18 13.29 16.94
C HIS A 403 18.59 12.52 18.11
N PRO A 404 17.69 11.55 17.86
CA PRO A 404 17.01 10.80 18.92
C PRO A 404 18.01 10.19 19.90
N ARG A 405 17.70 10.27 21.20
CA ARG A 405 18.58 9.74 22.25
C ARG A 405 18.59 8.22 22.21
N LEU A 406 19.77 7.62 22.08
CA LEU A 406 19.93 6.17 22.12
C LEU A 406 19.52 5.64 23.51
N LEU A 407 18.63 4.65 23.52
CA LEU A 407 18.23 3.95 24.73
C LEU A 407 19.10 2.69 24.91
N PRO A 408 19.91 2.59 25.98
CA PRO A 408 20.72 1.41 26.24
C PRO A 408 19.89 0.19 26.68
N ALA A 409 18.66 0.42 27.18
CA ALA A 409 17.73 -0.63 27.57
C ALA A 409 16.26 -0.21 27.35
N PRO A 410 15.34 -1.16 27.16
CA PRO A 410 13.91 -0.91 27.09
C PRO A 410 13.31 -0.16 28.28
N PRO A 411 12.52 0.92 28.09
CA PRO A 411 11.58 1.40 29.11
C PRO A 411 10.63 0.27 29.60
N PRO A 412 10.27 0.21 30.89
CA PRO A 412 9.51 -0.90 31.48
C PRO A 412 8.13 -1.16 30.82
N GLY A 413 7.44 -0.11 30.39
CA GLY A 413 6.14 -0.19 29.68
C GLY A 413 6.27 -0.62 28.20
N LEU A 414 7.50 -0.75 27.71
CA LEU A 414 7.84 -1.12 26.35
C LEU A 414 8.74 -2.37 26.31
N SER A 415 8.94 -3.07 27.42
CA SER A 415 9.82 -4.25 27.49
C SER A 415 9.45 -5.35 26.49
N ALA A 416 8.15 -5.54 26.20
CA ALA A 416 7.68 -6.42 25.13
C ALA A 416 7.94 -5.86 23.71
N LEU A 417 7.77 -4.54 23.52
CA LEU A 417 8.05 -3.83 22.25
C LEU A 417 9.55 -3.84 21.92
N LEU A 418 10.38 -3.69 22.95
CA LEU A 418 11.80 -3.46 22.88
C LEU A 418 12.60 -4.72 23.26
N ALA A 419 11.94 -5.87 23.42
CA ALA A 419 12.58 -7.18 23.24
C ALA A 419 13.22 -7.26 21.83
N ALA A 420 12.71 -6.47 20.87
CA ALA A 420 13.29 -6.20 19.56
C ALA A 420 14.62 -5.40 19.58
N CYS A 421 14.89 -4.61 20.63
CA CYS A 421 16.17 -3.89 20.77
C CYS A 421 17.35 -4.83 21.04
N SER A 422 17.07 -6.03 21.54
CA SER A 422 18.04 -7.12 21.73
C SER A 422 18.01 -8.15 20.61
N ARG A 423 17.22 -7.98 19.54
CA ARG A 423 17.08 -8.93 18.41
C ARG A 423 18.23 -8.84 17.39
N GLY A 424 19.44 -8.58 17.85
CA GLY A 424 20.61 -8.74 17.01
C GLY A 424 20.92 -10.23 16.83
N SER A 425 20.49 -10.82 15.71
CA SER A 425 20.85 -12.18 15.30
C SER A 425 21.21 -12.21 13.83
N GLU A 426 21.98 -13.20 13.37
CA GLU A 426 22.34 -13.38 11.96
C GLU A 426 23.04 -12.14 11.31
N GLY A 427 23.75 -11.36 12.13
CA GLY A 427 24.48 -10.16 11.71
C GLY A 427 23.66 -8.87 11.68
N TRP A 428 22.38 -8.91 12.05
CA TRP A 428 21.55 -7.72 12.23
C TRP A 428 21.86 -7.00 13.54
N THR A 429 21.82 -5.67 13.52
CA THR A 429 22.04 -4.78 14.66
C THR A 429 20.78 -3.94 14.88
N SER A 430 20.29 -3.91 16.12
CA SER A 430 19.11 -3.14 16.51
C SER A 430 19.50 -1.93 17.35
N ARG A 431 18.85 -0.79 17.11
CA ARG A 431 19.03 0.46 17.86
C ARG A 431 17.68 1.08 18.16
N CYS A 432 17.48 1.41 19.43
CA CYS A 432 16.25 2.00 19.91
C CYS A 432 16.51 3.41 20.42
N TYR A 433 15.57 4.31 20.12
CA TYR A 433 15.70 5.71 20.45
C TYR A 433 14.44 6.26 21.09
N GLU A 434 14.63 7.32 21.86
CA GLU A 434 13.58 8.14 22.44
C GLU A 434 13.78 9.58 22.01
N LEU A 435 12.67 10.24 21.71
CA LEU A 435 12.66 11.66 21.40
C LEU A 435 11.41 12.31 22.02
N GLU A 436 11.62 13.39 22.77
CA GLU A 436 10.55 14.20 23.34
C GLU A 436 10.48 15.54 22.60
N LEU A 437 9.32 15.82 22.02
CA LEU A 437 9.08 17.02 21.21
C LEU A 437 7.88 17.77 21.75
N GLN A 438 7.91 19.10 21.74
CA GLN A 438 6.75 19.91 22.11
C GLN A 438 6.47 20.95 21.03
N GLY A 439 5.23 21.01 20.55
CA GLY A 439 4.80 22.03 19.59
C GLY A 439 5.41 21.91 18.17
N CYS A 440 6.07 20.81 17.85
CA CYS A 440 6.76 20.60 16.57
C CYS A 440 5.88 19.86 15.54
N MET A 441 6.10 20.13 14.25
CA MET A 441 5.53 19.35 13.14
C MET A 441 6.60 18.46 12.53
N LEU A 442 6.37 17.16 12.41
CA LEU A 442 7.32 16.23 11.80
C LEU A 442 7.48 16.54 10.31
N ARG A 443 8.74 16.52 9.83
CA ARG A 443 9.09 16.77 8.43
C ARG A 443 9.70 15.57 7.75
N ASP A 444 10.86 15.09 8.19
CA ASP A 444 11.55 13.98 7.52
C ASP A 444 12.18 13.02 8.53
N LEU A 445 12.20 11.73 8.20
CA LEU A 445 13.03 10.71 8.84
C LEU A 445 14.12 10.29 7.87
N SER A 446 15.36 10.42 8.32
CA SER A 446 16.56 10.12 7.55
C SER A 446 17.42 9.06 8.23
N LEU A 447 18.13 8.27 7.43
CA LEU A 447 19.23 7.43 7.87
C LEU A 447 20.52 8.25 7.89
N LEU A 448 21.19 8.31 9.03
CA LEU A 448 22.49 8.96 9.16
C LEU A 448 23.59 7.90 9.18
N VAL A 449 24.52 7.95 8.22
CA VAL A 449 25.70 7.08 8.18
C VAL A 449 26.93 7.94 8.43
N SER A 450 27.65 7.66 9.51
CA SER A 450 28.81 8.42 9.96
C SER A 450 30.05 7.55 10.06
N ARG A 451 31.23 8.12 9.82
CA ARG A 451 32.52 7.44 10.06
C ARG A 451 32.85 7.47 11.55
N GLN A 452 33.42 6.40 12.07
CA GLN A 452 33.96 6.40 13.44
C GLN A 452 35.26 7.19 13.56
N GLN A 453 36.03 7.27 12.47
CA GLN A 453 37.28 8.03 12.41
C GLN A 453 37.26 8.97 11.20
N SER A 454 37.74 10.19 11.38
CA SER A 454 37.94 11.13 10.29
C SER A 454 38.91 10.54 9.27
N SER A 455 38.52 10.50 8.00
CA SER A 455 39.39 10.05 6.92
C SER A 455 39.40 11.10 5.80
N PRO A 456 40.57 11.45 5.25
CA PRO A 456 40.68 12.39 4.14
C PRO A 456 40.29 11.77 2.79
N GLN A 457 40.00 10.46 2.75
CA GLN A 457 39.62 9.75 1.54
C GLN A 457 38.10 9.58 1.46
N GLU A 458 37.60 9.39 0.25
CA GLU A 458 36.22 8.97 0.01
C GLU A 458 36.01 7.54 0.53
N THR A 459 34.88 7.26 1.19
CA THR A 459 34.62 5.93 1.76
C THR A 459 33.22 5.46 1.41
N ARG A 460 33.14 4.29 0.78
CA ARG A 460 31.89 3.66 0.35
C ARG A 460 31.34 2.78 1.46
N PHE A 461 30.01 2.77 1.60
CA PHE A 461 29.31 1.89 2.52
C PHE A 461 28.17 1.17 1.82
N THR A 462 27.80 0.00 2.34
CA THR A 462 26.56 -0.70 2.00
C THR A 462 25.88 -1.11 3.31
N CYS A 463 24.60 -0.78 3.42
CA CYS A 463 23.79 -1.05 4.60
C CYS A 463 22.45 -1.63 4.18
N LEU A 464 22.04 -2.76 4.75
CA LEU A 464 20.68 -3.26 4.67
C LEU A 464 19.87 -2.73 5.85
N LEU A 465 18.68 -2.18 5.61
CA LEU A 465 17.71 -1.84 6.64
C LEU A 465 16.64 -2.92 6.65
N GLY A 466 16.53 -3.61 7.78
CA GLY A 466 15.59 -4.70 7.97
C GLY A 466 14.31 -4.24 8.66
N GLU A 467 14.36 -3.13 9.38
CA GLU A 467 13.19 -2.57 10.04
C GLU A 467 13.39 -1.09 10.43
N VAL A 468 12.34 -0.29 10.27
CA VAL A 468 12.22 1.04 10.85
C VAL A 468 10.85 1.19 11.50
N ARG A 469 10.82 1.71 12.74
CA ARG A 469 9.58 2.05 13.44
C ARG A 469 9.64 3.48 13.99
N VAL A 470 8.52 4.19 13.91
CA VAL A 470 8.25 5.45 14.61
C VAL A 470 6.89 5.30 15.29
N LEU A 471 6.89 5.35 16.61
CA LEU A 471 5.75 5.04 17.44
C LEU A 471 5.43 6.21 18.38
N ASP A 472 4.14 6.52 18.50
CA ASP A 472 3.64 7.39 19.56
C ASP A 472 3.53 6.59 20.87
N ALA A 473 4.14 7.11 21.94
CA ALA A 473 4.08 6.52 23.27
C ALA A 473 2.65 6.22 23.74
N ALA A 474 1.68 7.10 23.43
CA ALA A 474 0.28 6.89 23.83
C ALA A 474 -0.38 5.75 23.05
N SER A 475 -0.06 5.61 21.75
CA SER A 475 -0.58 4.53 20.91
C SER A 475 -0.16 3.13 21.37
N VAL A 476 1.00 3.01 22.02
CA VAL A 476 1.51 1.75 22.58
C VAL A 476 0.71 1.33 23.82
N ALA A 477 0.23 2.29 24.62
CA ALA A 477 -0.55 2.00 25.83
C ALA A 477 -2.02 1.63 25.53
N ALA A 478 -2.48 1.78 24.29
CA ALA A 478 -3.87 1.53 23.93
C ALA A 478 -4.20 0.02 23.90
N SER A 479 -5.34 -0.37 24.48
CA SER A 479 -5.77 -1.77 24.44
C SER A 479 -6.10 -2.22 23.00
N PRO A 480 -5.62 -3.41 22.57
CA PRO A 480 -5.95 -3.96 21.25
C PRO A 480 -7.45 -4.27 21.12
N PRO A 481 -8.09 -4.05 19.96
CA PRO A 481 -9.45 -4.53 19.74
C PRO A 481 -9.54 -6.06 19.81
N GLN A 482 -10.74 -6.57 20.08
CA GLN A 482 -11.04 -8.00 20.05
C GLN A 482 -11.60 -8.39 18.67
N VAL A 483 -11.25 -9.58 18.19
CA VAL A 483 -11.88 -10.16 17.00
C VAL A 483 -13.30 -10.58 17.34
N GLN A 484 -14.26 -10.10 16.55
CA GLN A 484 -15.69 -10.36 16.75
C GLN A 484 -16.27 -11.20 15.61
N SER A 485 -17.42 -11.82 15.86
CA SER A 485 -18.23 -12.49 14.82
C SER A 485 -17.48 -13.51 13.96
N LEU A 486 -16.51 -14.26 14.52
CA LEU A 486 -15.80 -15.28 13.77
C LEU A 486 -16.78 -16.41 13.37
N THR A 487 -16.96 -16.58 12.06
CA THR A 487 -17.89 -17.55 11.47
C THR A 487 -17.20 -18.37 10.39
N ALA A 488 -17.70 -19.58 10.15
CA ALA A 488 -17.30 -20.44 9.04
C ALA A 488 -18.45 -20.63 8.06
N SER A 489 -18.11 -20.69 6.77
CA SER A 489 -19.06 -20.93 5.68
C SER A 489 -18.39 -21.73 4.56
N GLN A 490 -19.19 -22.24 3.61
CA GLN A 490 -18.69 -23.00 2.45
C GLN A 490 -17.80 -24.20 2.86
N LEU A 491 -18.24 -24.93 3.88
CA LEU A 491 -17.56 -26.13 4.37
C LEU A 491 -17.64 -27.21 3.30
N TRP A 492 -16.51 -27.88 3.06
CA TRP A 492 -16.41 -28.97 2.14
C TRP A 492 -15.48 -30.04 2.71
N TRP A 493 -15.99 -31.25 2.80
CA TRP A 493 -15.30 -32.42 3.34
C TRP A 493 -14.92 -33.37 2.21
N GLN A 494 -13.70 -33.88 2.25
CA GLN A 494 -13.19 -34.88 1.34
C GLN A 494 -12.40 -35.96 2.08
N GLU A 495 -12.07 -37.04 1.37
CA GLU A 495 -11.09 -38.01 1.84
C GLU A 495 -9.73 -37.33 2.07
N GLY A 496 -9.10 -37.66 3.20
CA GLY A 496 -7.78 -37.14 3.55
C GLY A 496 -6.64 -37.85 2.78
N PRO A 497 -5.40 -37.41 3.01
CA PRO A 497 -4.20 -38.09 2.49
C PRO A 497 -4.11 -39.55 2.95
N ASP A 498 -4.55 -39.81 4.19
CA ASP A 498 -4.58 -41.13 4.82
C ASP A 498 -6.01 -41.61 5.04
N ALA A 499 -6.24 -42.92 5.05
CA ALA A 499 -7.56 -43.53 5.28
C ALA A 499 -8.18 -43.16 6.65
N GLN A 500 -7.36 -42.74 7.60
CA GLN A 500 -7.78 -42.31 8.94
C GLN A 500 -7.99 -40.79 9.05
N GLN A 501 -7.93 -40.06 7.94
CA GLN A 501 -8.06 -38.61 7.90
C GLN A 501 -9.18 -38.17 6.95
N LEU A 502 -9.73 -37.01 7.25
CA LEU A 502 -10.60 -36.22 6.39
C LEU A 502 -9.87 -34.94 6.02
N SER A 503 -10.22 -34.38 4.87
CA SER A 503 -9.72 -33.11 4.36
C SER A 503 -10.85 -32.08 4.43
N LEU A 504 -10.67 -31.03 5.22
CA LEU A 504 -11.65 -29.98 5.43
C LEU A 504 -11.22 -28.68 4.73
N SER A 505 -12.10 -28.17 3.89
CA SER A 505 -12.00 -26.80 3.35
C SER A 505 -13.15 -25.94 3.86
N LEU A 506 -12.86 -24.71 4.28
CA LEU A 506 -13.88 -23.77 4.76
C LEU A 506 -13.43 -22.32 4.56
N THR A 507 -14.37 -21.39 4.62
CA THR A 507 -14.09 -19.95 4.59
C THR A 507 -14.44 -19.32 5.93
N LEU A 508 -13.43 -18.78 6.59
CA LEU A 508 -13.53 -18.01 7.82
C LEU A 508 -13.81 -16.54 7.47
N ARG A 509 -14.71 -15.91 8.23
CA ARG A 509 -14.98 -14.46 8.20
C ARG A 509 -15.13 -13.94 9.62
N TRP A 510 -14.68 -12.72 9.87
CA TRP A 510 -14.77 -12.07 11.17
C TRP A 510 -14.91 -10.55 11.02
N ASP A 511 -15.18 -9.88 12.12
CA ASP A 511 -15.21 -8.42 12.21
C ASP A 511 -14.01 -7.92 12.99
N PHE A 512 -13.33 -6.91 12.44
CA PHE A 512 -12.24 -6.21 13.12
C PHE A 512 -12.18 -4.76 12.65
N PRO A 513 -11.88 -3.79 13.54
CA PRO A 513 -11.78 -2.39 13.15
C PRO A 513 -10.69 -2.17 12.08
N PRO A 514 -11.00 -1.50 10.96
CA PRO A 514 -10.02 -1.21 9.92
C PRO A 514 -8.83 -0.39 10.46
N GLY A 515 -7.64 -0.63 9.92
CA GLY A 515 -6.40 0.04 10.31
C GLY A 515 -5.85 -0.32 11.69
N ARG A 516 -6.52 -1.21 12.46
CA ARG A 516 -6.07 -1.63 13.81
C ARG A 516 -5.29 -2.94 13.84
N ALA A 517 -5.15 -3.62 12.70
CA ALA A 517 -4.32 -4.80 12.49
C ALA A 517 -3.59 -4.69 11.15
N ASN A 518 -2.32 -5.08 11.11
CA ASN A 518 -1.55 -5.23 9.88
C ASN A 518 -2.00 -6.46 9.08
N HIS A 519 -2.22 -7.56 9.80
CA HIS A 519 -2.67 -8.85 9.30
C HIS A 519 -3.18 -9.71 10.46
N PHE A 520 -3.65 -10.91 10.14
CA PHE A 520 -4.12 -11.90 11.10
C PHE A 520 -3.39 -13.22 10.89
N ARG A 521 -2.98 -13.87 11.99
CA ARG A 521 -2.46 -15.24 11.97
C ARG A 521 -3.65 -16.18 12.18
N VAL A 522 -3.89 -17.05 11.22
CA VAL A 522 -4.95 -18.07 11.31
C VAL A 522 -4.31 -19.36 11.79
N LEU A 523 -4.76 -19.86 12.94
CA LEU A 523 -4.14 -20.98 13.63
C LEU A 523 -5.15 -22.12 13.80
N SER A 524 -4.66 -23.35 13.86
CA SER A 524 -5.40 -24.53 14.32
C SER A 524 -4.79 -25.03 15.62
N LEU A 525 -5.58 -25.26 16.67
CA LEU A 525 -5.08 -25.94 17.88
C LEU A 525 -5.06 -27.47 17.74
N GLY A 526 -5.26 -27.97 16.52
CA GLY A 526 -5.44 -29.39 16.27
C GLY A 526 -6.87 -29.84 16.59
N THR A 527 -7.10 -31.14 16.38
CA THR A 527 -8.41 -31.76 16.61
C THR A 527 -8.36 -32.61 17.86
N ARG A 528 -9.37 -32.49 18.71
CA ARG A 528 -9.58 -33.38 19.86
C ARG A 528 -10.67 -34.38 19.54
N CYS A 529 -10.32 -35.65 19.44
CA CYS A 529 -11.30 -36.73 19.47
C CYS A 529 -11.36 -37.36 20.88
N ARG A 530 -10.29 -37.22 21.68
CA ARG A 530 -10.22 -37.68 23.08
C ARG A 530 -9.79 -36.53 24.00
N ARG A 531 -10.11 -36.61 25.30
CA ARG A 531 -9.96 -35.50 26.25
C ARG A 531 -8.50 -35.10 26.54
N ASP A 532 -7.53 -36.00 26.35
CA ASP A 532 -6.13 -35.82 26.80
C ASP A 532 -5.13 -35.62 25.64
N GLU A 533 -5.59 -35.26 24.44
CA GLU A 533 -4.70 -35.00 23.30
C GLU A 533 -4.00 -33.64 23.43
N PRO A 534 -2.65 -33.59 23.37
CA PRO A 534 -1.91 -32.34 23.45
C PRO A 534 -2.21 -31.45 22.24
N GLN A 535 -2.39 -30.16 22.49
CA GLN A 535 -2.59 -29.16 21.45
C GLN A 535 -1.30 -28.40 21.21
N GLN A 536 -0.86 -28.38 19.96
CA GLN A 536 0.12 -27.41 19.48
C GLN A 536 -0.55 -26.51 18.45
N PRO A 537 -0.53 -25.18 18.66
CA PRO A 537 -1.00 -24.24 17.65
C PRO A 537 -0.18 -24.40 16.37
N GLN A 538 -0.83 -24.74 15.27
CA GLN A 538 -0.26 -24.76 13.94
C GLN A 538 -0.73 -23.54 13.17
N LEU A 539 0.21 -22.78 12.57
CA LEU A 539 -0.12 -21.71 11.65
C LEU A 539 -0.67 -22.29 10.34
N LEU A 540 -1.90 -21.93 9.99
CA LEU A 540 -2.53 -22.28 8.71
C LEU A 540 -2.19 -21.25 7.62
N GLY A 541 -1.95 -20.00 8.01
CA GLY A 541 -1.51 -18.94 7.10
C GLY A 541 -1.80 -17.55 7.66
N LEU A 542 -1.49 -16.54 6.83
CA LEU A 542 -1.75 -15.13 7.15
C LEU A 542 -2.90 -14.59 6.32
N ALA A 543 -3.81 -13.85 6.97
CA ALA A 543 -4.89 -13.13 6.32
C ALA A 543 -4.61 -11.62 6.39
N HIS A 544 -4.75 -10.92 5.27
CA HIS A 544 -4.65 -9.46 5.20
C HIS A 544 -6.02 -8.79 4.96
N ALA A 545 -7.08 -9.56 5.14
CA ALA A 545 -8.47 -9.12 5.16
C ALA A 545 -9.19 -9.91 6.24
N CYS A 546 -10.41 -9.50 6.61
CA CYS A 546 -11.22 -10.24 7.58
C CYS A 546 -11.90 -11.48 6.95
N LEU A 547 -11.14 -12.21 6.14
CA LEU A 547 -11.55 -13.38 5.39
C LEU A 547 -10.34 -14.27 5.15
N PHE A 548 -10.52 -15.58 5.32
CA PHE A 548 -9.48 -16.58 5.02
C PHE A 548 -10.09 -17.90 4.55
N ARG A 549 -9.63 -18.43 3.43
CA ARG A 549 -9.99 -19.76 2.93
C ARG A 549 -8.98 -20.79 3.45
N VAL A 550 -9.44 -21.66 4.33
CA VAL A 550 -8.75 -22.89 4.69
C VAL A 550 -9.00 -23.90 3.58
N VAL A 551 -7.93 -24.49 3.03
CA VAL A 551 -8.02 -25.48 1.95
C VAL A 551 -7.31 -26.75 2.41
N GLY A 552 -8.04 -27.86 2.37
CA GLY A 552 -7.48 -29.19 2.59
C GLY A 552 -6.85 -29.43 3.96
N LEU A 553 -7.40 -28.84 5.03
CA LEU A 553 -6.93 -29.08 6.38
C LEU A 553 -7.17 -30.53 6.77
N ALA A 554 -6.10 -31.29 6.96
CA ALA A 554 -6.17 -32.68 7.40
C ALA A 554 -6.64 -32.73 8.88
N VAL A 555 -7.71 -33.49 9.12
CA VAL A 555 -8.26 -33.73 10.46
C VAL A 555 -8.56 -35.22 10.62
N PRO A 556 -8.50 -35.79 11.84
CA PRO A 556 -8.74 -37.21 12.05
C PRO A 556 -10.19 -37.58 11.71
N ARG A 557 -10.38 -38.78 11.14
CA ARG A 557 -11.70 -39.37 10.95
C ARG A 557 -12.25 -39.82 12.32
N PRO A 558 -13.46 -39.40 12.72
CA PRO A 558 -14.05 -39.85 13.98
C PRO A 558 -14.37 -41.35 13.91
N ALA A 559 -14.21 -42.09 15.01
CA ALA A 559 -14.77 -43.44 15.08
C ALA A 559 -16.30 -43.38 15.07
N ALA A 560 -16.97 -44.47 14.67
CA ALA A 560 -18.44 -44.53 14.66
C ALA A 560 -19.01 -44.18 16.05
N GLY A 561 -19.92 -43.19 16.09
CA GLY A 561 -20.51 -42.69 17.33
C GLY A 561 -19.60 -41.78 18.18
N GLN A 562 -18.38 -41.48 17.73
CA GLN A 562 -17.48 -40.52 18.36
C GLN A 562 -17.60 -39.14 17.68
N SER A 563 -17.50 -38.07 18.47
CA SER A 563 -17.36 -36.70 17.96
C SER A 563 -15.95 -36.18 18.17
N CYS A 564 -15.47 -35.40 17.21
CA CYS A 564 -14.21 -34.68 17.27
C CYS A 564 -14.47 -33.18 17.26
N GLN A 565 -13.58 -32.42 17.90
CA GLN A 565 -13.63 -30.96 17.98
C GLN A 565 -12.39 -30.38 17.33
N LEU A 566 -12.56 -29.62 16.26
CA LEU A 566 -11.51 -28.80 15.65
C LEU A 566 -11.64 -27.37 16.15
N GLU A 567 -10.55 -26.80 16.64
CA GLU A 567 -10.51 -25.43 17.11
C GLU A 567 -9.62 -24.56 16.21
N LEU A 568 -10.23 -23.51 15.66
CA LEU A 568 -9.59 -22.53 14.79
C LEU A 568 -9.53 -21.18 15.51
N LEU A 569 -8.35 -20.56 15.44
CA LEU A 569 -8.09 -19.27 16.07
C LEU A 569 -7.69 -18.22 15.04
N VAL A 570 -8.04 -16.97 15.30
CA VAL A 570 -7.63 -15.80 14.53
C VAL A 570 -6.97 -14.80 15.47
N GLU A 571 -5.65 -14.70 15.38
CA GLU A 571 -4.82 -13.78 16.15
C GLU A 571 -4.60 -12.48 15.34
N PRO A 572 -5.07 -11.31 15.81
CA PRO A 572 -4.77 -10.04 15.16
C PRO A 572 -3.33 -9.60 15.46
N VAL A 573 -2.58 -9.23 14.42
CA VAL A 573 -1.25 -8.62 14.56
C VAL A 573 -1.38 -7.12 14.41
N GLN A 574 -1.06 -6.38 15.47
CA GLN A 574 -1.22 -4.91 15.50
C GLN A 574 -0.23 -4.18 14.58
N PRO A 575 -0.50 -2.93 14.17
CA PRO A 575 0.43 -2.12 13.37
C PRO A 575 1.79 -1.86 14.02
N ASN A 576 1.83 -1.79 15.34
CA ASN A 576 3.06 -1.71 16.14
C ASN A 576 3.67 -3.08 16.44
N GLU A 577 3.05 -4.16 15.94
CA GLU A 577 3.40 -5.57 16.15
C GLU A 577 3.47 -6.02 17.61
N LEU A 578 2.73 -5.33 18.49
CA LEU A 578 2.62 -5.77 19.87
C LEU A 578 1.82 -7.08 19.97
N PRO A 579 2.24 -8.01 20.87
CA PRO A 579 1.46 -9.19 21.15
C PRO A 579 0.06 -8.82 21.66
N VAL A 580 -0.94 -9.54 21.16
CA VAL A 580 -2.32 -9.39 21.61
C VAL A 580 -2.64 -10.55 22.53
N ASP A 581 -3.22 -10.24 23.69
CA ASP A 581 -3.72 -11.24 24.65
C ASP A 581 -4.61 -12.29 23.95
N PRO A 582 -4.36 -13.60 24.14
CA PRO A 582 -5.18 -14.68 23.60
C PRO A 582 -6.69 -14.54 23.84
N ASP A 583 -7.11 -13.90 24.93
CA ASP A 583 -8.53 -13.65 25.22
C ASP A 583 -9.21 -12.72 24.20
N ARG A 584 -8.42 -11.98 23.41
CA ARG A 584 -8.91 -11.09 22.35
C ARG A 584 -8.89 -11.73 20.96
N TRP A 585 -8.39 -12.96 20.85
CA TRP A 585 -8.36 -13.69 19.58
C TRP A 585 -9.76 -14.16 19.20
N GLY A 586 -9.99 -14.33 17.89
CA GLY A 586 -11.19 -14.97 17.40
C GLY A 586 -11.09 -16.46 17.64
N ARG A 587 -12.15 -17.08 18.19
CA ARG A 587 -12.19 -18.52 18.45
C ARG A 587 -13.41 -19.15 17.81
N LEU A 588 -13.20 -20.20 17.02
CA LEU A 588 -14.26 -21.00 16.42
C LEU A 588 -14.01 -22.48 16.69
N VAL A 589 -15.02 -23.16 17.24
CA VAL A 589 -14.99 -24.60 17.47
C VAL A 589 -15.96 -25.27 16.51
N LEU A 590 -15.44 -26.18 15.69
CA LEU A 590 -16.22 -27.04 14.80
C LEU A 590 -16.32 -28.43 15.43
N VAL A 591 -17.55 -28.92 15.59
CA VAL A 591 -17.82 -30.29 16.05
C VAL A 591 -18.27 -31.12 14.87
N TYR A 592 -17.62 -32.26 14.65
CA TYR A 592 -17.96 -33.18 13.57
C TYR A 592 -17.88 -34.63 14.05
N SER A 593 -18.69 -35.51 13.43
CA SER A 593 -18.85 -36.90 13.85
C SER A 593 -19.14 -37.78 12.65
N GLU A 594 -18.71 -39.04 12.72
CA GLU A 594 -19.16 -40.07 11.78
C GLU A 594 -20.58 -40.50 12.21
N PRO A 595 -21.58 -40.49 11.31
CA PRO A 595 -22.92 -40.97 11.63
C PRO A 595 -22.85 -42.40 12.18
N ALA A 596 -23.62 -42.70 13.23
CA ALA A 596 -23.80 -44.09 13.64
C ALA A 596 -24.45 -44.84 12.46
N GLY A 597 -23.81 -45.90 11.95
CA GLY A 597 -24.41 -46.72 10.93
C GLY A 597 -25.74 -47.26 11.45
N ASP A 598 -26.81 -47.12 10.68
CA ASP A 598 -28.06 -47.80 10.95
C ASP A 598 -27.75 -49.30 11.03
N SER A 599 -27.76 -49.85 12.24
CA SER A 599 -27.76 -51.30 12.44
C SER A 599 -29.10 -51.82 11.93
N SER A 600 -29.13 -52.29 10.69
CA SER A 600 -30.21 -53.11 10.13
C SER A 600 -30.36 -54.42 10.90
#